data_AF-A0A5B6VSZ6-F1
#
_entry.id   AF-A0A5B6VSZ6-F1
#
_cell.length_a   1.000
_cell.length_b   1.000
_cell.length_c   1.000
_cell.angle_alpha   90.00
_cell.angle_beta   90.00
_cell.angle_gamma   90.00
#
_symmetry.space_group_name_H-M   'P 1'
#
loop_
_entity.id
_entity.type
_entity.pdbx_description
1 polymer ?
#
loop_
_entity_poly.entity_id
_entity_poly.type
_entity_poly.pdbx_seq_one_letter_code
_entity_poly.pdbx_strand_id
1 'polypeptide(L)'
;MTIKLMDGFCSNFWRFSSLRTSHADLGKEPIVGLRSLNLSGYLLTGNIPNNIGNLELIESLDLSINQLTGEILPSFSNLNFLNYFNVSYNNLTEQIPTSIQLQSFENLSYMDNHLYGPPLTKNCTTKGFSTDITNNGGSDKGSKVNWLYINIVIGFVMRFWGLVTPLFFIESWSQGISFTEQFYKEFEFHFSQKNLIVIG
;
A
#
# COMPACT_ATOMS: atom_id res chain seq x y z
N MET A 1 41.48 4.06 -37.07
CA MET A 1 41.01 4.14 -38.47
C MET A 1 40.30 5.46 -38.64
N THR A 2 40.95 6.35 -39.37
CA THR A 2 40.64 7.74 -39.67
C THR A 2 39.46 7.81 -40.62
N ILE A 3 38.49 8.70 -40.40
CA ILE A 3 37.98 9.61 -41.45
C ILE A 3 37.64 10.96 -40.79
N LYS A 4 38.34 11.99 -41.25
CA LYS A 4 38.14 13.42 -41.01
C LYS A 4 37.84 14.02 -42.40
N LEU A 5 37.18 15.18 -42.43
CA LEU A 5 36.82 16.04 -43.58
C LEU A 5 35.39 15.78 -44.09
N MET A 6 34.51 16.80 -44.16
CA MET A 6 34.77 18.09 -44.78
C MET A 6 34.06 19.24 -44.03
N ASP A 7 34.85 20.19 -43.52
CA ASP A 7 34.41 21.56 -43.26
C ASP A 7 34.62 22.37 -44.55
N GLY A 8 33.62 23.15 -44.97
CA GLY A 8 33.72 23.95 -46.19
C GLY A 8 32.53 24.87 -46.46
N PHE A 9 32.58 26.06 -45.82
CA PHE A 9 32.02 27.34 -46.30
C PHE A 9 30.54 27.46 -46.67
N CYS A 10 29.76 28.14 -45.82
CA CYS A 10 29.26 29.47 -46.21
C CYS A 10 29.00 30.33 -44.97
N SER A 11 29.89 31.29 -44.77
CA SER A 11 29.71 32.49 -43.96
C SER A 11 28.40 33.19 -44.32
N ASN A 12 27.57 33.50 -43.31
CA ASN A 12 26.78 34.74 -43.14
C ASN A 12 25.53 34.50 -42.27
N PHE A 13 25.68 34.13 -41.00
CA PHE A 13 24.59 34.31 -40.04
C PHE A 13 25.07 34.44 -38.59
N TRP A 14 26.14 35.21 -38.37
CA TRP A 14 26.51 35.62 -37.01
C TRP A 14 25.68 36.84 -36.60
N ARG A 15 24.40 36.59 -36.32
CA ARG A 15 23.58 37.49 -35.52
C ARG A 15 22.67 36.62 -34.67
N PHE A 16 23.17 36.24 -33.51
CA PHE A 16 22.50 36.30 -32.21
C PHE A 16 23.31 35.53 -31.15
N SER A 17 23.79 36.30 -30.17
CA SER A 17 23.97 35.95 -28.76
C SER A 17 24.69 34.65 -28.37
N SER A 18 25.96 34.83 -27.97
CA SER A 18 26.47 34.49 -26.63
C SER A 18 26.17 33.10 -26.07
N LEU A 19 27.21 32.24 -26.14
CA LEU A 19 27.39 31.04 -25.33
C LEU A 19 27.30 31.33 -23.82
N ARG A 20 26.37 30.65 -23.14
CA ARG A 20 26.53 30.11 -21.76
C ARG A 20 25.45 29.06 -21.50
N THR A 21 25.64 27.83 -21.95
CA THR A 21 24.81 26.71 -21.49
C THR A 21 25.39 26.17 -20.18
N SER A 22 24.99 26.78 -19.07
CA SER A 22 25.08 26.13 -17.76
C SER A 22 24.05 25.00 -17.72
N HIS A 23 24.48 23.83 -17.24
CA HIS A 23 23.65 22.73 -16.79
C HIS A 23 22.39 23.22 -16.04
N ALA A 24 21.23 23.22 -16.70
CA ALA A 24 19.87 23.18 -16.13
C ALA A 24 18.85 23.69 -17.16
N ASP A 25 18.66 23.01 -18.31
CA ASP A 25 17.45 23.26 -19.11
C ASP A 25 17.03 22.03 -19.93
N LEU A 26 16.82 20.92 -19.24
CA LEU A 26 16.35 19.67 -19.83
C LEU A 26 14.97 19.29 -19.24
N GLY A 27 14.05 20.25 -19.19
CA GLY A 27 12.75 20.04 -18.53
C GLY A 27 11.61 20.99 -18.90
N LYS A 28 11.72 21.80 -19.95
CA LYS A 28 10.70 22.81 -20.29
C LYS A 28 10.37 22.97 -21.77
N GLU A 29 10.59 21.94 -22.58
CA GLU A 29 9.91 21.92 -23.88
C GLU A 29 8.48 21.40 -23.65
N PRO A 30 7.44 22.25 -23.78
CA PRO A 30 6.07 21.78 -23.70
C PRO A 30 5.89 20.69 -24.75
N ILE A 31 5.20 19.60 -24.39
CA ILE A 31 4.88 18.55 -25.35
C ILE A 31 3.74 19.09 -26.24
N VAL A 32 4.11 19.95 -27.20
CA VAL A 32 3.17 20.67 -28.05
C VAL A 32 2.50 19.66 -28.96
N GLY A 33 1.27 19.28 -28.63
CA GLY A 33 0.39 18.50 -29.50
C GLY A 33 -0.12 17.16 -28.96
N LEU A 34 0.19 16.79 -27.72
CA LEU A 34 -0.36 15.57 -27.13
C LEU A 34 -1.85 15.74 -26.79
N ARG A 35 -2.73 15.05 -27.53
CA ARG A 35 -4.19 15.08 -27.32
C ARG A 35 -4.73 13.92 -26.49
N SER A 36 -4.08 12.77 -26.55
CA SER A 36 -4.50 11.58 -25.81
C SER A 36 -3.30 10.87 -25.23
N LEU A 37 -3.39 10.51 -23.96
CA LEU A 37 -2.39 9.74 -23.24
C LEU A 37 -3.08 8.61 -22.51
N ASN A 38 -2.76 7.38 -22.90
CA ASN A 38 -3.20 6.18 -22.20
C ASN A 38 -1.98 5.45 -21.64
N LEU A 39 -1.92 5.40 -20.32
CA LEU A 39 -0.91 4.69 -19.54
C LEU A 39 -1.56 3.72 -18.55
N SER A 40 -2.74 3.18 -18.85
CA SER A 40 -3.38 2.22 -17.95
C SER A 40 -2.71 0.85 -17.96
N GLY A 41 -2.64 0.20 -16.79
CA GLY A 41 -2.16 -1.18 -16.67
C GLY A 41 -0.64 -1.39 -16.76
N TYR A 42 0.17 -0.33 -16.66
CA TYR A 42 1.63 -0.42 -16.79
C TYR A 42 2.38 -0.57 -15.45
N LEU A 43 1.68 -0.83 -14.34
CA LEU A 43 2.27 -0.95 -13.00
C LEU A 43 3.10 0.28 -12.60
N LEU A 44 2.72 1.46 -13.08
CA LEU A 44 3.44 2.70 -12.79
C LEU A 44 3.38 3.00 -11.29
N THR A 45 4.53 3.31 -10.69
CA THR A 45 4.67 3.61 -9.26
C THR A 45 5.13 5.05 -9.03
N GLY A 46 4.89 5.58 -7.84
CA GLY A 46 5.34 6.90 -7.44
C GLY A 46 4.33 8.00 -7.73
N ASN A 47 4.75 9.25 -7.56
CA ASN A 47 3.86 10.41 -7.65
C ASN A 47 3.69 10.88 -9.09
N ILE A 48 2.50 11.42 -9.38
CA ILE A 48 2.26 12.12 -10.64
C ILE A 48 3.08 13.43 -10.62
N PRO A 49 3.97 13.68 -11.60
CA PRO A 49 4.77 14.90 -11.62
C PRO A 49 3.92 16.13 -11.94
N ASN A 50 4.24 17.27 -11.31
CA ASN A 50 3.56 18.57 -11.55
C ASN A 50 3.54 18.98 -13.02
N ASN A 51 4.53 18.54 -13.79
CA ASN A 51 4.69 18.82 -15.21
C ASN A 51 3.55 18.26 -16.08
N ILE A 52 2.70 17.37 -15.55
CA ILE A 52 1.49 16.91 -16.25
C ILE A 52 0.58 18.08 -16.63
N GLY A 53 0.58 19.17 -15.84
CA GLY A 53 -0.18 20.38 -16.13
C GLY A 53 0.32 21.17 -17.34
N ASN A 54 1.47 20.82 -17.92
CA ASN A 54 1.98 21.45 -19.15
C ASN A 54 1.36 20.85 -20.42
N LEU A 55 0.54 19.80 -20.30
CA LEU A 55 -0.15 19.16 -21.42
C LEU A 55 -1.42 19.93 -21.77
N GLU A 56 -1.28 21.20 -22.11
CA GLU A 56 -2.41 22.14 -22.28
C GLU A 56 -3.44 21.68 -23.32
N LEU A 57 -3.05 20.85 -24.30
CA LEU A 57 -3.90 20.38 -25.39
C LEU A 57 -4.50 18.98 -25.17
N ILE A 58 -4.30 18.39 -23.99
CA ILE A 58 -4.76 17.03 -23.74
C ILE A 58 -6.29 16.97 -23.60
N GLU A 59 -6.90 16.03 -24.30
CA GLU A 59 -8.34 15.77 -24.34
C GLU A 59 -8.69 14.46 -23.62
N SER A 60 -7.77 13.50 -23.56
CA SER A 60 -8.01 12.20 -22.94
C SER A 60 -6.79 11.74 -22.17
N LEU A 61 -6.99 11.44 -20.88
CA LEU A 61 -5.95 10.97 -19.97
C LEU A 61 -6.45 9.75 -19.19
N ASP A 62 -5.84 8.59 -19.45
CA ASP A 62 -6.07 7.36 -18.72
C ASP A 62 -4.79 6.94 -17.99
N LEU A 63 -4.84 6.95 -16.66
CA LEU A 63 -3.79 6.48 -15.76
C LEU A 63 -4.28 5.32 -14.87
N SER A 64 -5.42 4.71 -15.22
CA SER A 64 -6.07 3.70 -14.38
C SER A 64 -5.25 2.41 -14.25
N ILE A 65 -5.56 1.60 -13.23
CA ILE A 65 -4.94 0.27 -13.04
C ILE A 65 -3.41 0.39 -12.95
N ASN A 66 -2.94 1.25 -12.05
CA ASN A 66 -1.52 1.44 -11.77
C ASN A 66 -1.30 1.43 -10.25
N GLN A 67 -0.07 1.71 -9.81
CA GLN A 67 0.33 1.81 -8.41
C GLN A 67 0.77 3.24 -8.06
N LEU A 68 0.15 4.24 -8.70
CA LEU A 68 0.49 5.64 -8.48
C LEU A 68 0.10 6.06 -7.06
N THR A 69 0.95 6.88 -6.44
CA THR A 69 0.81 7.36 -5.06
C THR A 69 0.79 8.88 -4.99
N GLY A 70 0.40 9.44 -3.83
CA GLY A 70 0.40 10.89 -3.62
C GLY A 70 -0.88 11.58 -4.07
N GLU A 71 -0.83 12.90 -4.24
CA GLU A 71 -2.01 13.72 -4.50
C GLU A 71 -2.24 14.00 -5.99
N ILE A 72 -3.50 14.29 -6.34
CA ILE A 72 -3.81 14.93 -7.62
C ILE A 72 -3.46 16.41 -7.46
N LEU A 73 -2.39 16.85 -8.11
CA LEU A 73 -1.88 18.20 -7.95
C LEU A 73 -2.83 19.25 -8.57
N PRO A 74 -2.87 20.48 -8.03
CA PRO A 74 -3.65 21.58 -8.60
C PRO A 74 -3.32 21.89 -10.06
N SER A 75 -2.14 21.50 -10.55
CA SER A 75 -1.70 21.66 -11.95
C SER A 75 -2.60 20.93 -12.95
N PHE A 76 -3.38 19.92 -12.52
CA PHE A 76 -4.41 19.31 -13.35
C PHE A 76 -5.52 20.28 -13.76
N SER A 77 -5.70 21.37 -13.01
CA SER A 77 -6.65 22.43 -13.35
C SER A 77 -6.26 23.22 -14.61
N ASN A 78 -5.02 23.09 -15.07
CA ASN A 78 -4.54 23.75 -16.30
C ASN A 78 -4.94 22.97 -17.58
N LEU A 79 -5.46 21.76 -17.44
CA LEU A 79 -5.80 20.87 -18.55
C LEU A 79 -7.18 21.19 -19.15
N ASN A 80 -7.35 22.42 -19.64
CA ASN A 80 -8.67 22.99 -20.00
C ASN A 80 -9.47 22.19 -21.05
N PHE A 81 -8.82 21.36 -21.87
CA PHE A 81 -9.46 20.59 -22.94
C PHE A 81 -9.76 19.13 -22.60
N LEU A 82 -9.48 18.71 -21.36
CA LEU A 82 -9.66 17.33 -20.90
C LEU A 82 -11.16 16.92 -20.90
N ASN A 83 -11.52 16.03 -21.81
CA ASN A 83 -12.86 15.47 -21.98
C ASN A 83 -12.99 14.08 -21.33
N TYR A 84 -11.89 13.35 -21.22
CA TYR A 84 -11.85 12.04 -20.57
C TYR A 84 -10.72 11.99 -19.55
N PHE A 85 -11.06 11.58 -18.34
CA PHE A 85 -10.11 11.43 -17.25
C PHE A 85 -10.41 10.17 -16.46
N ASN A 86 -9.38 9.35 -16.23
CA ASN A 86 -9.50 8.16 -15.41
C ASN A 86 -8.20 7.91 -14.62
N VAL A 87 -8.32 7.85 -13.29
CA VAL A 87 -7.24 7.51 -12.35
C VAL A 87 -7.65 6.38 -11.42
N SER A 88 -8.72 5.66 -11.74
CA SER A 88 -9.24 4.57 -10.93
C SER A 88 -8.22 3.45 -10.72
N TYR A 89 -8.40 2.67 -9.66
CA TYR A 89 -7.50 1.56 -9.32
C TYR A 89 -6.05 2.01 -9.19
N ASN A 90 -5.81 2.98 -8.31
CA ASN A 90 -4.49 3.48 -7.94
C ASN A 90 -4.41 3.66 -6.42
N ASN A 91 -3.27 4.14 -5.93
CA ASN A 91 -3.05 4.39 -4.50
C ASN A 91 -2.94 5.89 -4.20
N LEU A 92 -3.68 6.72 -4.95
CA LEU A 92 -3.71 8.18 -4.77
C LEU A 92 -4.42 8.54 -3.46
N THR A 93 -3.89 9.56 -2.79
CA THR A 93 -4.33 10.07 -1.48
C THR A 93 -4.68 11.55 -1.60
N GLU A 94 -5.15 12.16 -0.50
CA GLU A 94 -5.51 13.59 -0.41
C GLU A 94 -6.82 14.00 -1.11
N GLN A 95 -7.13 15.30 -0.98
CA GLN A 95 -8.32 15.90 -1.58
C GLN A 95 -8.17 16.03 -3.09
N ILE A 96 -9.24 15.77 -3.83
CA ILE A 96 -9.31 16.16 -5.24
C ILE A 96 -9.30 17.70 -5.31
N PRO A 97 -8.35 18.33 -6.04
CA PRO A 97 -8.27 19.78 -6.09
C PRO A 97 -9.53 20.35 -6.71
N THR A 98 -10.03 21.43 -6.11
CA THR A 98 -11.23 22.12 -6.54
C THR A 98 -11.01 22.76 -7.91
N SER A 99 -11.39 22.05 -8.97
CA SER A 99 -11.43 22.59 -10.33
C SER A 99 -12.74 22.18 -10.98
N ILE A 100 -13.29 23.06 -11.80
CA ILE A 100 -14.59 22.86 -12.47
C ILE A 100 -14.57 21.60 -13.34
N GLN A 101 -13.42 21.32 -13.96
CA GLN A 101 -13.22 20.20 -14.86
C GLN A 101 -13.04 18.87 -14.13
N LEU A 102 -12.25 18.80 -13.05
CA LEU A 102 -12.11 17.54 -12.30
C LEU A 102 -13.43 17.16 -11.62
N GLN A 103 -14.22 18.15 -11.20
CA GLN A 103 -15.52 17.93 -10.58
C GLN A 103 -16.62 17.48 -11.55
N SER A 104 -16.43 17.63 -12.86
CA SER A 104 -17.43 17.19 -13.86
C SER A 104 -17.32 15.70 -14.19
N PHE A 105 -16.19 15.05 -13.88
CA PHE A 105 -15.99 13.63 -14.16
C PHE A 105 -16.76 12.72 -13.20
N GLU A 106 -17.11 11.53 -13.68
CA GLU A 106 -17.87 10.54 -12.92
C GLU A 106 -17.08 10.03 -11.71
N ASN A 107 -17.79 9.60 -10.67
CA ASN A 107 -17.20 8.95 -9.49
C ASN A 107 -16.34 7.72 -9.86
N LEU A 108 -16.70 7.02 -10.93
CA LEU A 108 -15.96 5.86 -11.44
C LEU A 108 -14.52 6.21 -11.85
N SER A 109 -14.28 7.42 -12.35
CA SER A 109 -12.94 7.89 -12.74
C SER A 109 -11.96 7.96 -11.57
N TYR A 110 -12.46 7.97 -10.33
CA TYR A 110 -11.70 8.11 -9.09
C TYR A 110 -11.80 6.87 -8.19
N MET A 111 -12.49 5.82 -8.64
CA MET A 111 -12.78 4.62 -7.85
C MET A 111 -11.49 3.92 -7.39
N ASP A 112 -11.58 3.20 -6.27
CA ASP A 112 -10.47 2.41 -5.73
C ASP A 112 -9.17 3.21 -5.57
N ASN A 113 -9.31 4.37 -4.93
CA ASN A 113 -8.23 5.22 -4.42
C ASN A 113 -8.53 5.68 -2.98
N HIS A 114 -7.58 6.35 -2.35
CA HIS A 114 -7.73 6.97 -1.02
C HIS A 114 -8.11 8.46 -1.07
N LEU A 115 -8.69 8.89 -2.19
CA LEU A 115 -9.11 10.27 -2.45
C LEU A 115 -10.39 10.66 -1.66
N TYR A 116 -10.55 11.95 -1.41
CA TYR A 116 -11.73 12.53 -0.75
C TYR A 116 -12.10 13.92 -1.31
N GLY A 117 -13.29 14.42 -0.97
CA GLY A 117 -13.80 15.70 -1.48
C GLY A 117 -14.51 15.59 -2.85
N PRO A 118 -15.19 16.66 -3.31
CA PRO A 118 -15.98 16.65 -4.54
C PRO A 118 -15.13 16.24 -5.76
N PRO A 119 -15.62 15.39 -6.68
CA PRO A 119 -16.99 14.87 -6.80
C PRO A 119 -17.30 13.65 -5.91
N LEU A 120 -16.36 13.18 -5.09
CA LEU A 120 -16.58 12.06 -4.17
C LEU A 120 -17.42 12.49 -2.96
N THR A 121 -18.35 11.63 -2.54
CA THR A 121 -19.16 11.83 -1.31
C THR A 121 -18.40 11.50 -0.02
N LYS A 122 -17.14 11.07 -0.14
CA LYS A 122 -16.29 10.70 0.99
C LYS A 122 -15.71 11.98 1.61
N ASN A 123 -16.28 12.39 2.75
CA ASN A 123 -15.79 13.53 3.51
C ASN A 123 -14.55 13.19 4.34
N CYS A 124 -13.65 14.17 4.48
CA CYS A 124 -12.54 14.11 5.43
C CYS A 124 -13.12 13.93 6.83
N THR A 125 -12.82 12.82 7.48
CA THR A 125 -12.90 12.78 8.94
C THR A 125 -11.58 13.33 9.44
N THR A 126 -11.58 14.61 9.83
CA THR A 126 -10.43 15.31 10.40
C THR A 126 -9.85 14.48 11.54
N LYS A 127 -8.80 13.72 11.25
CA LYS A 127 -7.97 13.12 12.28
C LYS A 127 -6.90 14.15 12.65
N GLY A 128 -7.17 14.92 13.71
CA GLY A 128 -6.12 15.56 14.51
C GLY A 128 -6.25 17.06 14.74
N PHE A 129 -7.07 17.48 15.70
CA PHE A 129 -6.60 18.40 16.75
C PHE A 129 -7.32 18.04 18.04
N SER A 130 -6.80 17.02 18.74
CA SER A 130 -7.15 16.81 20.14
C SER A 130 -6.30 17.81 20.92
N THR A 131 -6.85 18.99 21.18
CA THR A 131 -6.40 19.81 22.31
C THR A 131 -6.60 19.00 23.57
N ASP A 132 -5.48 18.50 24.03
CA ASP A 132 -5.27 17.96 25.37
C ASP A 132 -5.59 19.05 26.40
N ILE A 133 -6.84 19.05 26.89
CA ILE A 133 -7.18 19.36 28.28
C ILE A 133 -8.37 18.48 28.64
N THR A 134 -8.12 17.34 29.27
CA THR A 134 -8.73 17.00 30.56
C THR A 134 -8.07 15.74 31.10
N ASN A 135 -7.48 15.89 32.29
CA ASN A 135 -7.07 14.80 33.14
C ASN A 135 -8.28 13.89 33.44
N ASN A 136 -7.97 12.60 33.63
CA ASN A 136 -8.76 11.53 34.23
C ASN A 136 -9.57 10.63 33.27
N GLY A 137 -9.07 9.40 33.12
CA GLY A 137 -9.91 8.21 33.03
C GLY A 137 -10.00 7.57 31.65
N GLY A 138 -9.38 6.39 31.50
CA GLY A 138 -9.74 5.40 30.49
C GLY A 138 -9.14 5.63 29.11
N SER A 139 -8.03 4.92 28.82
CA SER A 139 -7.48 4.83 27.48
C SER A 139 -8.39 4.00 26.58
N ASP A 140 -9.36 4.65 25.93
CA ASP A 140 -10.09 4.05 24.82
C ASP A 140 -9.47 4.51 23.50
N LYS A 141 -8.51 3.73 23.02
CA LYS A 141 -7.83 3.99 21.75
C LYS A 141 -8.77 3.59 20.61
N GLY A 142 -9.35 4.61 19.99
CA GLY A 142 -10.07 4.54 18.72
C GLY A 142 -9.23 3.92 17.59
N SER A 143 -9.18 2.60 17.58
CA SER A 143 -8.91 1.78 16.43
C SER A 143 -10.26 1.37 15.86
N LYS A 144 -10.46 1.54 14.54
CA LYS A 144 -11.57 0.90 13.83
C LYS A 144 -11.27 -0.61 13.79
N VAL A 145 -11.32 -1.24 14.96
CA VAL A 145 -11.32 -2.69 15.06
C VAL A 145 -12.70 -3.13 14.60
N ASN A 146 -12.75 -3.87 13.50
CA ASN A 146 -13.99 -4.49 13.07
C ASN A 146 -14.41 -5.45 14.18
N TRP A 147 -15.42 -5.06 14.95
CA TRP A 147 -15.95 -5.82 16.08
C TRP A 147 -16.26 -7.28 15.68
N LEU A 148 -16.67 -7.49 14.42
CA LEU A 148 -16.85 -8.82 13.83
C LEU A 148 -15.56 -9.65 13.81
N TYR A 149 -14.43 -9.06 13.45
CA TYR A 149 -13.12 -9.73 13.46
C TYR A 149 -12.70 -10.12 14.89
N ILE A 150 -12.94 -9.24 15.87
CA ILE A 150 -12.67 -9.54 17.28
C ILE A 150 -13.47 -10.78 17.73
N ASN A 151 -14.76 -10.87 17.38
CA ASN A 151 -15.59 -12.01 17.73
C ASN A 151 -15.15 -13.31 17.02
N ILE A 152 -14.72 -13.21 15.76
CA ILE A 152 -14.15 -14.35 15.01
C ILE A 152 -12.86 -14.84 15.69
N VAL A 153 -11.94 -13.94 16.03
CA VAL A 153 -10.67 -14.28 16.69
C VAL A 153 -10.89 -14.89 18.07
N ILE A 154 -11.76 -14.28 18.90
CA ILE A 154 -12.08 -14.82 20.23
C ILE A 154 -12.73 -16.21 20.10
N GLY A 155 -13.62 -16.40 19.13
CA GLY A 155 -14.25 -17.69 18.85
C GLY A 155 -13.24 -18.77 18.44
N PHE A 156 -12.23 -18.42 17.66
CA PHE A 156 -11.15 -19.34 17.28
C PHE A 156 -10.27 -19.72 18.47
N VAL A 157 -9.87 -18.76 19.31
CA VAL A 157 -9.02 -19.02 20.48
C VAL A 157 -9.75 -19.91 21.50
N MET A 158 -11.03 -19.62 21.79
CA MET A 158 -11.82 -20.39 22.74
C MET A 158 -12.13 -21.82 22.23
N ARG A 159 -12.41 -21.98 20.93
CA ARG A 159 -12.68 -23.32 20.34
C ARG A 159 -11.42 -24.16 20.18
N PHE A 160 -10.29 -23.54 19.83
CA PHE A 160 -9.05 -24.28 19.57
C PHE A 160 -8.41 -24.77 20.86
N TRP A 161 -8.41 -23.97 21.93
CA TRP A 161 -7.78 -24.37 23.20
C TRP A 161 -8.70 -25.18 24.12
N GLY A 162 -10.03 -25.10 23.95
CA GLY A 162 -10.97 -25.89 24.74
C GLY A 162 -10.99 -27.38 24.40
N LEU A 163 -10.62 -27.76 23.16
CA LEU A 163 -10.60 -29.15 22.71
C LEU A 163 -9.17 -29.72 22.61
N VAL A 164 -8.20 -28.92 22.17
CA VAL A 164 -6.82 -29.40 21.97
C VAL A 164 -6.08 -29.58 23.31
N THR A 165 -6.33 -28.70 24.30
CA THR A 165 -5.62 -28.77 25.59
C THR A 165 -5.98 -30.01 26.42
N PRO A 166 -7.26 -30.41 26.53
CA PRO A 166 -7.61 -31.68 27.19
C PRO A 166 -7.07 -32.90 26.43
N LEU A 167 -7.06 -32.89 25.10
CA LEU A 167 -6.55 -34.01 24.30
C LEU A 167 -5.04 -34.22 24.52
N PHE A 168 -4.25 -33.14 24.55
CA PHE A 168 -2.82 -33.21 24.85
C PHE A 168 -2.52 -33.70 26.27
N PHE A 169 -3.36 -33.30 27.25
CA PHE A 169 -3.21 -33.77 28.63
C PHE A 169 -3.63 -35.24 28.79
N ILE A 170 -4.69 -35.70 28.12
CA ILE A 170 -5.13 -37.10 28.20
C ILE A 170 -4.09 -38.06 27.59
N GLU A 171 -3.52 -37.72 26.43
CA GLU A 171 -2.47 -38.54 25.81
C GLU A 171 -1.20 -38.59 26.66
N SER A 172 -0.82 -37.45 27.27
CA SER A 172 0.36 -37.38 28.13
C SER A 172 0.21 -38.18 29.43
N TRP A 173 -1.00 -38.25 30.01
CA TRP A 173 -1.27 -39.05 31.21
C TRP A 173 -1.36 -40.54 30.89
N SER A 174 -1.87 -40.92 29.72
CA SER A 174 -1.93 -42.32 29.29
C SER A 174 -0.53 -42.96 29.14
N GLN A 175 0.41 -42.21 28.54
CA GLN A 175 1.80 -42.67 28.44
C GLN A 175 2.48 -42.77 29.81
N GLY A 176 2.24 -41.80 30.70
CA GLY A 176 2.73 -41.84 32.08
C GLY A 176 2.22 -43.05 32.88
N ILE A 177 0.93 -43.37 32.76
CA ILE A 177 0.31 -44.52 33.44
C ILE A 177 0.92 -45.84 32.93
N SER A 178 1.11 -46.00 31.61
CA SER A 178 1.72 -47.19 31.03
C SER A 178 3.17 -47.41 31.51
N PHE A 179 3.93 -46.33 31.68
CA PHE A 179 5.29 -46.36 32.19
C PHE A 179 5.34 -46.74 33.68
N THR A 180 4.41 -46.22 34.49
CA THR A 180 4.33 -46.58 35.91
C THR A 180 3.95 -48.05 36.13
N GLU A 181 3.06 -48.61 35.31
CA GLU A 181 2.71 -50.03 35.32
C GLU A 181 3.90 -50.93 34.97
N GLN A 182 4.72 -50.51 34.00
CA GLN A 182 5.92 -51.26 33.61
C GLN A 182 7.01 -51.19 34.69
N PHE A 183 7.21 -50.03 35.32
CA PHE A 183 8.14 -49.88 36.44
C PHE A 183 7.70 -50.68 37.68
N TYR A 184 6.41 -50.73 37.98
CA TYR A 184 5.87 -51.48 39.10
C TYR A 184 6.12 -53.00 38.94
N LYS A 185 5.90 -53.55 37.73
CA LYS A 185 6.19 -54.97 37.42
C LYS A 185 7.68 -55.31 37.50
N GLU A 186 8.54 -54.41 37.03
CA GLU A 186 10.00 -54.60 37.12
C GLU A 186 10.48 -54.58 38.58
N PHE A 187 9.90 -53.70 39.41
CA PHE A 187 10.22 -53.61 40.82
C PHE A 187 9.71 -54.81 41.63
N GLU A 188 8.49 -55.29 41.36
CA GLU A 188 7.94 -56.50 41.99
C GLU A 188 8.76 -57.74 41.62
N PHE A 189 9.19 -57.86 40.36
CA PHE A 189 10.08 -58.93 39.92
C PHE A 189 11.41 -58.91 40.68
N HIS A 190 12.03 -57.74 40.83
CA HIS A 190 13.26 -57.59 41.62
C HIS A 190 13.07 -57.89 43.11
N PHE A 191 11.92 -57.53 43.70
CA PHE A 191 11.63 -57.83 45.10
C PHE A 191 11.36 -59.32 45.32
N SER A 192 10.67 -59.97 44.38
CA SER A 192 10.42 -61.42 44.37
C SER A 192 11.71 -62.22 44.25
N GLN A 193 12.62 -61.83 43.34
CA GLN A 193 13.95 -62.46 43.20
C GLN A 193 14.82 -62.29 44.45
N LYS A 194 14.79 -61.11 45.09
CA LYS A 194 15.55 -60.86 46.32
C LYS A 194 15.00 -61.64 47.52
N ASN A 195 13.67 -61.79 47.63
CA ASN A 195 13.08 -62.60 48.69
C ASN A 195 13.28 -64.11 48.48
N LEU A 196 13.45 -64.59 47.24
CA LEU A 196 13.79 -65.99 46.97
C LEU A 196 15.23 -66.35 47.37
N ILE A 197 16.16 -65.39 47.29
CA ILE A 197 17.59 -65.58 47.65
C ILE A 197 17.82 -65.59 49.17
N VAL A 198 16.86 -65.12 49.97
CA VAL A 198 16.97 -65.07 51.44
C VAL A 198 16.40 -66.32 52.14
N ILE A 199 15.76 -67.23 51.39
CA ILE A 199 15.07 -68.43 51.94
C ILE A 199 15.70 -69.75 51.42
N GLY A 200 16.89 -69.71 50.80
CA GLY A 200 17.66 -70.89 50.38
C GLY A 200 19.03 -70.92 51.04
#